data_AF-A0A6B3ECP0-F1
#
_entry.id   AF-A0A6B3ECP0-F1
#
_cell.length_a   1.000
_cell.length_b   1.000
_cell.length_c   1.000
_cell.angle_alpha   90.00
_cell.angle_beta   90.00
_cell.angle_gamma   90.00
#
_symmetry.space_group_name_H-M   'P 1'
#
loop_
_entity.id
_entity.type
_entity.pdbx_description
1 polymer ?
#
loop_
_entity_poly.entity_id
_entity_poly.type
_entity_poly.pdbx_seq_one_letter_code
_entity_poly.pdbx_strand_id
1 'polypeptide(L)'
;SVVVNDVPLLVENGLQSLYDLVLVVDVSPATQLRRLTGDRGMSESDARARMAAQATREQRLAAADLVIPNDGTREELAARV
;
A
#
# COMPACT_ATOMS: atom_id res chain seq x y z
N SER A 1 2.82 -13.32 -21.50
CA SER A 1 2.61 -11.90 -21.12
C SER A 1 2.40 -11.84 -19.62
N VAL A 2 2.71 -10.71 -18.98
CA VAL A 2 2.43 -10.47 -17.56
C VAL A 2 1.32 -9.43 -17.46
N VAL A 3 0.37 -9.61 -16.54
CA VAL A 3 -0.71 -8.65 -16.25
C VAL A 3 -0.60 -8.24 -14.80
N VAL A 4 -0.67 -6.94 -14.52
CA VAL A 4 -0.64 -6.38 -13.17
C VAL A 4 -2.00 -5.78 -12.85
N ASN A 5 -2.62 -6.26 -11.77
CA ASN A 5 -3.92 -5.77 -11.30
C ASN A 5 -3.73 -4.91 -10.05
N ASP A 6 -4.07 -3.62 -10.13
CA ASP A 6 -4.07 -2.72 -8.97
C ASP A 6 -5.41 -2.84 -8.22
N VAL A 7 -5.38 -3.45 -7.04
CA VAL A 7 -6.58 -3.82 -6.26
C VAL A 7 -6.47 -3.25 -4.84
N PRO A 8 -7.07 -2.08 -4.57
CA PRO A 8 -6.96 -1.40 -3.27
C PRO A 8 -7.54 -2.15 -2.08
N LEU A 9 -8.47 -3.09 -2.33
CA LEU A 9 -9.19 -3.86 -1.31
C LEU A 9 -8.91 -5.37 -1.43
N LEU A 10 -7.69 -5.74 -1.84
CA LEU A 10 -7.33 -7.14 -2.08
C LEU A 10 -7.44 -7.99 -0.81
N VAL A 11 -6.95 -7.47 0.31
CA VAL A 11 -6.85 -8.19 1.58
C VAL A 11 -8.19 -8.19 2.30
N GLU A 12 -8.88 -7.05 2.26
CA GLU A 12 -10.20 -6.83 2.84
C GLU A 12 -11.24 -7.79 2.28
N ASN A 13 -11.11 -8.12 0.98
CA ASN A 13 -12.02 -9.03 0.28
C ASN A 13 -11.48 -10.47 0.21
N GLY A 14 -10.32 -10.77 0.81
CA GLY A 14 -9.74 -12.11 0.80
C GLY A 14 -9.38 -12.64 -0.58
N LEU A 15 -9.00 -11.77 -1.52
CA LEU A 15 -8.80 -12.11 -2.93
C LEU A 15 -7.41 -12.65 -3.25
N GLN A 16 -6.49 -12.69 -2.28
CA GLN A 16 -5.09 -13.09 -2.48
C GLN A 16 -4.93 -14.43 -3.19
N SER A 17 -5.79 -15.42 -2.91
CA SER A 17 -5.71 -16.76 -3.51
C SER A 17 -6.11 -16.81 -4.98
N LEU A 18 -6.63 -15.72 -5.55
CA LEU A 18 -7.02 -15.63 -6.96
C LEU A 18 -5.85 -15.18 -7.85
N TYR A 19 -4.70 -14.84 -7.28
CA TYR A 19 -3.54 -14.31 -7.99
C TYR A 19 -2.35 -15.25 -7.84
N ASP A 20 -1.52 -15.33 -8.89
CA ASP A 20 -0.27 -16.10 -8.88
C ASP A 20 0.80 -15.46 -7.98
N LEU A 21 0.71 -14.14 -7.79
CA LEU A 21 1.66 -13.35 -7.01
C LEU A 21 0.98 -12.10 -6.43
N VAL A 22 1.14 -11.87 -5.14
CA VAL A 22 0.67 -10.68 -4.42
C VAL A 22 1.84 -9.78 -4.08
N LEU A 23 1.86 -8.60 -4.70
CA LEU A 23 2.82 -7.53 -4.46
C LEU A 23 2.20 -6.48 -3.54
N VAL A 24 2.85 -6.18 -2.41
CA VAL A 24 2.44 -5.10 -1.52
C VAL A 24 3.48 -3.99 -1.53
N VAL A 25 3.06 -2.80 -1.96
CA VAL A 25 3.85 -1.58 -1.81
C VAL A 25 3.63 -1.03 -0.41
N ASP A 26 4.64 -1.16 0.44
CA ASP A 26 4.54 -0.83 1.87
C ASP A 26 5.28 0.47 2.22
N VAL A 27 4.74 1.19 3.19
CA VAL A 27 5.29 2.43 3.70
C VAL A 27 4.92 2.57 5.17
N SER A 28 5.78 3.20 5.97
CA SER A 28 5.46 3.48 7.37
C SER A 28 4.20 4.34 7.52
N PRO A 29 3.39 4.13 8.59
CA PRO A 29 2.19 4.94 8.84
C PRO A 29 2.48 6.45 8.93
N ALA A 30 3.65 6.82 9.48
CA ALA A 30 4.08 8.21 9.56
C ALA A 30 4.32 8.83 8.16
N THR A 31 4.98 8.10 7.26
CA THR A 31 5.18 8.55 5.88
C THR A 31 3.88 8.56 5.09
N GLN A 32 3.01 7.56 5.29
CA GLN A 32 1.68 7.52 4.65
C GLN A 32 0.87 8.77 5.03
N LEU A 33 0.78 9.09 6.33
CA LEU A 33 0.06 10.26 6.81
C LEU A 33 0.63 11.55 6.22
N ARG A 34 1.97 11.72 6.27
CA ARG A 34 2.66 12.89 5.71
C ARG A 34 2.34 13.11 4.22
N ARG A 35 2.29 12.04 3.43
CA ARG A 35 1.96 12.13 1.99
C ARG A 35 0.48 12.42 1.75
N LEU A 36 -0.42 11.85 2.55
CA LEU A 36 -1.86 12.13 2.43
C LEU A 36 -2.19 13.58 2.77
N THR A 37 -1.55 14.16 3.79
CA THR A 37 -1.78 15.55 4.19
C THR A 37 -1.00 16.55 3.34
N GLY A 38 0.27 16.27 3.06
CA GLY A 38 1.14 17.16 2.28
C GLY A 38 0.85 17.11 0.78
N ASP A 39 1.05 15.95 0.16
CA ASP A 39 1.02 15.83 -1.30
C ASP A 39 -0.41 15.85 -1.85
N ARG A 40 -1.37 15.34 -1.09
CA ARG A 40 -2.79 15.22 -1.50
C ARG A 40 -3.72 16.22 -0.82
N GLY A 41 -3.20 17.07 0.06
CA GLY A 41 -3.97 18.15 0.71
C GLY A 41 -5.13 17.69 1.60
N MET A 42 -5.12 16.44 2.08
CA MET A 42 -6.17 15.95 2.98
C MET A 42 -6.02 16.57 4.38
N SER A 43 -7.15 16.75 5.07
CA SER A 43 -7.09 17.00 6.51
C SER A 43 -6.49 15.79 7.23
N GLU A 44 -5.82 16.02 8.37
CA GLU A 44 -5.23 14.92 9.13
C GLU A 44 -6.30 13.91 9.59
N SER A 45 -7.48 14.39 9.99
CA SER A 45 -8.61 13.54 10.37
C SER A 45 -9.08 12.66 9.22
N ASP A 46 -9.22 13.21 8.02
CA ASP A 46 -9.67 12.42 6.85
C ASP A 46 -8.61 11.41 6.42
N ALA A 47 -7.34 11.79 6.49
CA ALA A 47 -6.23 10.89 6.19
C ALA A 47 -6.21 9.70 7.17
N ARG A 48 -6.34 9.96 8.47
CA ARG A 48 -6.41 8.92 9.50
C ARG A 48 -7.65 8.03 9.35
N ALA A 49 -8.80 8.61 9.05
CA ALA A 49 -10.03 7.86 8.81
C ALA A 49 -9.89 6.93 7.60
N ARG A 50 -9.31 7.41 6.49
CA ARG A 50 -8.99 6.59 5.32
C ARG A 50 -8.03 5.46 5.63
N MET A 51 -6.94 5.75 6.35
CA MET A 51 -5.98 4.72 6.75
C MET A 51 -6.63 3.64 7.63
N ALA A 52 -7.54 4.03 8.53
CA ALA A 52 -8.25 3.13 9.42
C ALA A 52 -9.36 2.31 8.74
N ALA A 53 -9.86 2.75 7.59
CA ALA A 53 -10.90 2.04 6.83
C ALA A 53 -10.35 0.87 6.00
N GLN A 54 -9.03 0.76 5.87
CA GLN A 54 -8.35 -0.30 5.13
C GLN A 54 -7.86 -1.42 6.07
N ALA A 55 -7.48 -2.56 5.50
CA ALA A 55 -6.78 -3.63 6.21
C ALA A 55 -5.53 -3.08 6.91
N THR A 56 -5.18 -3.62 8.08
CA THR A 56 -4.00 -3.17 8.83
C THR A 56 -2.72 -3.45 8.05
N ARG A 57 -1.63 -2.77 8.40
CA ARG A 57 -0.33 -3.00 7.76
C ARG A 57 0.09 -4.46 7.91
N GLU A 58 -0.10 -5.04 9.09
CA GLU A 58 0.23 -6.42 9.41
C GLU A 58 -0.56 -7.40 8.56
N GLN A 59 -1.86 -7.16 8.36
CA GLN A 59 -2.71 -7.98 7.49
C GLN A 59 -2.24 -7.92 6.03
N ARG A 60 -1.88 -6.72 5.54
CA ARG A 60 -1.37 -6.57 4.17
C ARG A 60 -0.03 -7.29 3.98
N LEU A 61 0.90 -7.13 4.93
CA LEU A 61 2.20 -7.80 4.87
C LEU A 61 2.08 -9.31 4.96
N ALA A 62 1.13 -9.83 5.74
CA ALA A 62 0.88 -11.27 5.84
C ALA A 62 0.31 -11.89 4.56
N ALA A 63 -0.35 -11.09 3.72
CA ALA A 63 -0.91 -11.54 2.44
C ALA A 63 0.06 -11.39 1.26
N ALA A 64 1.25 -10.79 1.47
CA ALA A 64 2.19 -10.48 0.41
C ALA A 64 3.14 -11.65 0.14
N ASP A 65 3.34 -11.99 -1.13
CA ASP A 65 4.46 -12.83 -1.56
C ASP A 65 5.74 -11.98 -1.65
N LEU A 66 5.60 -10.73 -2.10
CA LEU A 66 6.69 -9.78 -2.22
C LEU A 66 6.27 -8.41 -1.68
N VAL A 67 7.19 -7.79 -0.93
CA VAL A 67 6.99 -6.45 -0.36
C VAL A 67 7.97 -5.48 -1.03
N ILE A 68 7.44 -4.36 -1.52
CA ILE A 68 8.23 -3.27 -2.08
C ILE A 68 8.23 -2.10 -1.09
N PRO A 69 9.35 -1.82 -0.40
CA PRO A 69 9.46 -0.66 0.48
C PRO A 69 9.38 0.65 -0.31
N ASN A 70 8.54 1.58 0.16
CA ASN A 70 8.28 2.87 -0.47
C ASN A 70 8.33 4.03 0.53
N ASP A 71 9.15 3.91 1.56
CA ASP A 71 9.46 5.02 2.48
C ASP A 71 10.35 6.09 1.84
N GLY A 72 11.11 5.70 0.82
CA GLY A 72 12.09 6.51 0.10
C GLY A 72 11.53 7.51 -0.92
N THR A 73 12.39 8.00 -1.80
CA THR A 73 12.02 8.86 -2.94
C THR A 73 11.42 8.06 -4.10
N ARG A 74 10.87 8.75 -5.09
CA ARG A 74 10.35 8.10 -6.31
C ARG A 74 11.48 7.43 -7.11
N GLU A 75 12.66 8.02 -7.11
CA GLU A 75 13.86 7.49 -7.77
C GLU A 75 14.32 6.21 -7.07
N GLU A 76 14.33 6.18 -5.74
CA GLU A 76 14.66 4.99 -4.95
C GLU A 76 13.64 3.87 -5.16
N LEU A 77 12.35 4.21 -5.34
CA LEU A 77 11.33 3.23 -5.71
C LEU A 77 11.54 2.70 -7.13
N ALA A 78 11.83 3.57 -8.09
CA ALA A 78 12.03 3.18 -9.50
C ALA A 78 13.24 2.25 -9.69
N ALA A 79 14.27 2.35 -8.85
CA ALA A 79 15.40 1.44 -8.88
C ALA A 79 15.09 0.03 -8.35
N ARG A 80 13.93 -0.17 -7.72
CA ARG A 80 13.51 -1.44 -7.09
C ARG A 80 12.50 -2.24 -7.91
N VAL A 81 11.99 -1.66 -9.00
CA VAL A 81 10.94 -2.22 -9.88
C VAL A 81 11.51 -2.37 -11.29
#